data_AF-A0A183FXA3-F1
#
_entry.id   AF-A0A183FXA3-F1
#
_cell.length_a   1.000
_cell.length_b   1.000
_cell.length_c   1.000
_cell.angle_alpha   90.00
_cell.angle_beta   90.00
_cell.angle_gamma   90.00
#
_symmetry.space_group_name_H-M   'P 1'
#
loop_
_entity.id
_entity.type
_entity.pdbx_description
1 polymer ?
#
loop_
_entity_poly.entity_id
_entity_poly.type
_entity_poly.pdbx_seq_one_letter_code
_entity_poly.pdbx_strand_id
1 'polypeptide(L)' 'MDSKAMVNEIERMDLRHELIQSQRVKKVLLFDNAEPNRAKVTMDKLAQLGYVLMPHPSNSPDISPCDYHCFLSL' A
#
# COMPACT_ATOMS: atom_id res chain seq x y z
N MET A 1 -1.15 -12.62 -5.74
CA MET A 1 0.26 -12.20 -5.57
C MET A 1 0.73 -12.77 -4.24
N ASP A 2 1.94 -13.34 -4.17
CA ASP A 2 2.48 -13.86 -2.90
C ASP A 2 3.13 -12.74 -2.06
N SER A 3 3.44 -13.03 -0.79
CA SER A 3 4.00 -12.03 0.13
C SER A 3 5.41 -11.58 -0.26
N LYS A 4 6.19 -12.41 -0.95
CA LYS A 4 7.56 -12.04 -1.39
C LYS A 4 7.52 -11.06 -2.56
N ALA A 5 6.62 -11.32 -3.51
CA ALA A 5 6.32 -10.40 -4.61
C ALA A 5 5.79 -9.07 -4.05
N MET A 6 4.99 -9.10 -2.98
CA MET A 6 4.47 -7.89 -2.32
C MET A 6 5.56 -7.01 -1.75
N VAL A 7 6.52 -7.61 -1.04
CA VAL A 7 7.68 -6.87 -0.51
C VAL A 7 8.48 -6.19 -1.63
N ASN A 8 8.73 -6.90 -2.74
CA ASN A 8 9.44 -6.32 -3.88
C ASN A 8 8.68 -5.14 -4.51
N GLU A 9 7.35 -5.24 -4.62
CA GLU A 9 6.56 -4.11 -5.14
C GLU A 9 6.57 -2.92 -4.19
N ILE A 10 6.52 -3.15 -2.88
CA ILE A 10 6.65 -2.07 -1.87
C ILE A 10 7.99 -1.35 -2.00
N GLU A 11 9.10 -2.09 -2.17
CA GLU A 11 10.41 -1.49 -2.39
C GLU A 11 10.46 -0.65 -3.66
N ARG A 12 9.87 -1.15 -4.75
CA ARG A 12 9.77 -0.41 -6.01
C ARG A 12 8.91 0.84 -5.88
N MET A 13 7.79 0.74 -5.16
CA MET A 13 6.94 1.89 -4.84
C MET A 13 7.73 2.96 -4.07
N ASP A 14 8.52 2.55 -3.07
CA ASP A 14 9.27 3.48 -2.25
C ASP A 14 10.33 4.25 -3.05
N LEU A 15 11.07 3.54 -3.91
CA LEU A 15 12.04 4.16 -4.82
C LEU A 15 11.38 5.19 -5.76
N ARG A 16 10.18 4.88 -6.29
CA ARG A 16 9.43 5.82 -7.13
C ARG A 16 8.97 7.03 -6.32
N HIS A 17 8.54 6.82 -5.08
CA HIS A 17 8.06 7.88 -4.21
C HIS A 17 9.20 8.83 -3.80
N GLU A 18 10.42 8.33 -3.56
CA GLU A 18 11.60 9.17 -3.28
C GLU A 18 11.99 10.09 -4.44
N LEU A 19 11.74 9.67 -5.68
CA LEU A 19 12.01 10.51 -6.86
C LEU A 19 11.05 11.70 -6.97
N ILE A 20 9.82 11.55 -6.47
CA ILE A 20 8.75 12.52 -6.66
C ILE A 20 8.57 13.40 -5.41
N GLN A 21 8.72 12.83 -4.23
CA GLN A 21 8.34 13.45 -2.96
C GLN A 21 9.53 13.64 -2.03
N SER A 22 9.53 14.75 -1.31
CA SER A 22 10.50 15.00 -0.24
C SER A 22 10.31 13.99 0.89
N GLN A 23 11.42 13.55 1.50
CA GLN A 23 11.43 12.71 2.71
C GLN A 23 10.69 13.35 3.91
N ARG A 24 10.34 14.64 3.84
CA ARG A 24 9.57 15.34 4.88
C ARG A 24 8.06 15.08 4.82
N VAL A 25 7.56 14.48 3.74
CA VAL A 25 6.14 14.15 3.59
C VAL A 25 5.86 12.82 4.29
N LYS A 26 4.84 12.82 5.14
CA LYS A 26 4.41 11.59 5.83
C LYS A 26 3.89 10.58 4.81
N LYS A 27 4.51 9.40 4.77
CA LYS A 27 4.08 8.28 3.93
C LYS A 27 2.87 7.61 4.56
N VAL A 28 1.70 7.74 3.92
CA VAL A 28 0.46 7.08 4.34
C VAL A 28 -0.01 6.17 3.22
N LEU A 29 -0.31 4.91 3.55
CA LEU A 29 -0.79 3.93 2.60
C LEU A 29 -2.19 3.47 3.00
N LEU A 30 -3.13 3.57 2.06
CA LEU A 30 -4.41 2.89 2.13
C LEU A 30 -4.23 1.50 1.51
N PHE A 31 -4.56 0.47 2.27
CA PHE A 31 -4.32 -0.91 1.86
C PHE A 31 -5.56 -1.73 2.16
N ASP A 32 -5.97 -2.58 1.22
CA ASP A 32 -7.07 -3.51 1.47
C ASP A 32 -6.64 -4.59 2.48
N ASN A 33 -7.62 -5.26 3.08
CA ASN A 33 -7.37 -6.32 4.05
C ASN A 33 -7.16 -7.71 3.41
N ALA A 34 -6.73 -7.79 2.14
CA ALA A 34 -6.49 -9.07 1.49
C ALA A 34 -5.38 -9.88 2.21
N GLU A 35 -5.48 -11.21 2.17
CA GLU A 35 -4.53 -12.11 2.86
C GLU A 35 -3.03 -11.85 2.57
N PRO A 36 -2.55 -11.67 1.31
CA PRO A 36 -1.13 -11.41 1.06
C PRO A 36 -0.67 -10.03 1.57
N ASN A 37 -1.61 -9.10 1.72
CA ASN A 37 -1.40 -7.74 2.19
C ASN A 37 -1.21 -7.70 3.72
N ARG A 38 -1.88 -8.60 4.43
CA ARG A 38 -1.76 -8.76 5.88
C ARG A 38 -0.62 -9.67 6.33
N ALA A 39 0.12 -10.26 5.39
CA ALA A 39 1.27 -11.08 5.72
C ALA A 39 2.29 -10.29 6.55
N LYS A 40 2.79 -10.90 7.63
CA LYS A 40 3.71 -10.24 8.57
C LYS A 40 4.91 -9.62 7.87
N VAL A 41 5.48 -10.32 6.90
CA VAL A 41 6.64 -9.84 6.12
C VAL A 41 6.35 -8.53 5.37
N THR A 42 5.13 -8.36 4.87
CA THR A 42 4.66 -7.15 4.18
C THR A 42 4.52 -6.00 5.18
N MET A 43 3.87 -6.26 6.31
CA MET A 43 3.65 -5.29 7.38
C MET A 43 4.97 -4.80 7.99
N ASP A 44 5.88 -5.73 8.27
CA ASP A 44 7.22 -5.43 8.80
C ASP A 44 8.01 -4.55 7.82
N LYS A 45 7.89 -4.81 6.51
CA LYS A 45 8.56 -4.00 5.50
C LYS A 45 8.00 -2.58 5.43
N LEU A 46 6.68 -2.41 5.46
CA LEU A 46 6.05 -1.10 5.46
C LEU A 46 6.47 -0.27 6.68
N ALA A 47 6.52 -0.91 7.85
CA ALA A 47 7.00 -0.26 9.08
C ALA A 47 8.48 0.16 8.96
N GLN A 48 9.36 -0.68 8.40
CA GLN A 48 10.77 -0.36 8.17
C GLN A 48 10.96 0.86 7.25
N LEU A 49 10.10 1.02 6.25
CA LEU A 49 10.15 2.13 5.30
C LEU A 49 9.41 3.39 5.80
N GLY A 50 8.82 3.34 7.00
CA GLY A 50 8.14 4.46 7.63
C GLY A 50 6.72 4.74 7.11
N TYR A 51 6.08 3.76 6.46
CA TYR A 51 4.68 3.89 6.03
C TYR A 51 3.73 3.72 7.20
N VAL A 52 2.78 4.65 7.31
CA VAL A 52 1.64 4.52 8.20
C VAL A 52 0.47 3.92 7.43
N LEU A 53 -0.02 2.79 7.90
CA LEU A 53 -1.19 2.14 7.34
C LEU A 53 -2.46 2.81 7.86
N MET A 54 -3.35 3.18 6.93
CA MET A 54 -4.68 3.66 7.28
C MET A 54 -5.61 2.45 7.49
N PRO A 55 -6.39 2.40 8.58
CA PRO A 55 -7.34 1.31 8.80
C PRO A 55 -8.38 1.31 7.67
N HIS A 56 -8.51 0.16 6.99
CA HIS A 56 -9.50 -0.06 5.93
C HIS A 56 -10.49 -1.13 6.39
N PRO A 57 -11.81 -0.91 6.26
CA PRO A 57 -12.79 -1.97 6.50
C PRO A 57 -12.70 -3.07 5.44
N SER A 58 -13.07 -4.30 5.79
CA SER A 58 -13.00 -5.40 4.84
C SER A 58 -14.00 -5.21 3.69
N ASN A 59 -13.55 -5.40 2.45
CA ASN A 59 -14.38 -5.41 1.23
C ASN A 59 -15.22 -4.14 1.04
N SER A 60 -14.62 -2.95 1.25
CA SER A 60 -15.28 -1.65 1.02
C SER A 60 -14.68 -0.95 -0.21
N PRO A 61 -15.04 -1.39 -1.43
CA PRO A 61 -14.50 -0.82 -2.66
C PRO A 61 -14.90 0.65 -2.86
N ASP A 62 -15.97 1.11 -2.21
CA ASP A 62 -16.40 2.51 -2.17
C ASP A 62 -15.41 3.46 -1.47
N ILE A 63 -14.55 2.91 -0.60
CA ILE A 63 -13.58 3.69 0.19
C ILE A 63 -12.22 3.74 -0.50
N SER A 64 -11.91 2.73 -1.31
CA SER A 64 -10.67 2.65 -2.07
C SER A 64 -10.78 3.51 -3.34
N PRO A 65 -9.97 4.56 -3.49
CA PRO A 65 -10.00 5.39 -4.71
C PRO A 65 -9.69 4.57 -5.97
N CYS A 66 -8.86 3.52 -5.83
CA CYS A 66 -8.56 2.62 -6.93
C CYS A 66 -9.81 1.85 -7.38
N ASP A 67 -10.54 1.26 -6.44
CA ASP A 67 -11.69 0.41 -6.73
C ASP A 67 -12.90 1.21 -7.21
N TYR A 68 -13.17 2.37 -6.58
CA TYR A 68 -14.31 3.21 -6.96
C TYR A 68 -14.03 4.10 -8.17
N HIS A 69 -12.86 4.76 -8.25
CA HIS A 69 -12.61 5.72 -9.33
C HIS A 69 -11.83 5.14 -10.51
N CYS A 70 -10.77 4.37 -10.24
CA CYS A 70 -9.88 3.93 -11.32
C CYS A 70 -10.42 2.71 -12.09
N PHE A 71 -11.10 1.78 -11.41
CA PHE A 71 -11.63 0.56 -12.03
C PHE A 71 -13.07 0.68 -12.54
N LEU A 72 -13.88 1.65 -12.07
CA LEU A 72 -15.20 1.93 -12.65
C LEU A 72 -15.14 2.75 -13.94
N SER A 73 -13.99 3.37 -14.25
CA SER A 73 -13.75 4.08 -15.52
C SER A 73 -13.19 3.20 -16.64
N LEU A 74 -13.08 1.89 -16.42
CA LEU A 74 -12.53 0.90 -17.36
C LEU A 74 -13.61 0.25 -18.22
#